data_AF-A0A3A6PDE4-F1
#
_entry.id   AF-A0A3A6PDE4-F1
#
_cell.length_a   1.000
_cell.length_b   1.000
_cell.length_c   1.000
_cell.angle_alpha   90.00
_cell.angle_beta   90.00
_cell.angle_gamma   90.00
#
_symmetry.space_group_name_H-M   'P 1'
#
loop_
_entity.id
_entity.type
_entity.pdbx_description
1 polymer ?
#
loop_
_entity_poly.entity_id
_entity_poly.type
_entity_poly.pdbx_seq_one_letter_code
_entity_poly.pdbx_strand_id
1 'polypeptide(L)' 'MVKLEGIVARLESGDVPLETAIDLFQEGMRLSQLCGGKLEQIESKIELLVETEQGFQKKTFVAANEDKGE' A
#
# COMPACT_ATOMS: atom_id res chain seq x y z
N MET A 1 -4.98 9.53 -0.23
CA MET A 1 -3.58 9.84 -0.55
C MET A 1 -3.24 11.28 -0.18
N VAL A 2 -3.95 12.30 -0.70
CA VAL A 2 -3.72 13.74 -0.38
C VAL A 2 -3.48 14.05 1.12
N LYS A 3 -4.28 13.46 2.02
CA LYS A 3 -4.09 13.67 3.47
C LYS A 3 -2.77 13.07 4.00
N LEU A 4 -2.38 11.90 3.52
CA LEU A 4 -1.13 11.23 3.90
C LEU A 4 0.08 12.00 3.36
N GLU A 5 0.03 12.45 2.11
CA GLU A 5 1.06 13.29 1.50
C GLU A 5 1.25 14.61 2.28
N GLY A 6 0.14 15.26 2.67
CA GLY A 6 0.21 16.46 3.50
C GLY A 6 0.80 16.20 4.90
N ILE A 7 0.55 15.03 5.49
CA ILE A 7 1.16 14.63 6.76
C ILE A 7 2.66 14.43 6.58
N VAL A 8 3.08 13.70 5.54
CA VAL A 8 4.50 13.47 5.23
C VAL A 8 5.23 14.80 5.02
N ALA A 9 4.69 15.67 4.16
CA ALA A 9 5.30 16.98 3.90
C ALA A 9 5.44 17.83 5.17
N ARG A 10 4.46 17.78 6.08
CA ARG A 10 4.55 18.48 7.37
C ARG A 10 5.61 17.88 8.29
N LEU A 11 5.72 16.55 8.36
CA LEU A 11 6.75 15.90 9.16
C LEU A 11 8.16 16.16 8.60
N GLU A 12 8.32 16.15 7.28
CA GLU A 12 9.59 16.42 6.59
C GLU A 12 10.04 17.87 6.74
N SER A 13 9.11 18.82 6.91
CA SER A 13 9.46 20.23 7.12
C SER A 13 10.25 20.49 8.42
N GLY A 14 10.16 19.59 9.42
CA GLY A 14 10.89 19.72 10.68
C GLY A 14 10.37 20.82 11.64
N ASP A 15 9.52 21.73 11.18
CA ASP A 15 8.98 22.87 11.95
C ASP A 15 7.76 22.50 12.82
N VAL A 16 7.63 21.23 13.20
CA VAL A 16 6.48 20.71 13.96
C VAL A 16 6.91 20.36 15.39
N PRO A 17 6.22 20.87 16.43
CA PRO A 17 6.47 20.46 17.81
C PRO A 17 6.37 18.95 17.98
N LEU A 18 7.22 18.37 18.83
CA LEU A 18 7.34 16.91 19.00
C LEU A 18 5.99 16.23 19.28
N GLU A 19 5.16 16.80 20.16
CA GLU A 19 3.84 16.25 20.48
C GLU A 19 2.95 16.16 19.22
N THR A 20 2.91 17.24 18.43
CA THR A 20 2.17 17.27 17.17
C THR A 20 2.77 16.32 16.13
N ALA A 21 4.09 16.15 16.10
CA ALA A 21 4.75 15.20 15.20
C ALA A 21 4.36 13.75 15.52
N ILE A 22 4.22 13.40 16.81
CA ILE A 22 3.75 12.07 17.24
C ILE A 22 2.31 11.83 16.76
N ASP A 23 1.41 12.80 16.94
CA ASP A 23 0.02 12.69 16.50
C ASP A 23 -0.08 12.54 14.98
N LEU A 24 0.67 13.35 14.23
CA LEU A 24 0.74 13.28 12.77
C LEU A 24 1.29 11.94 12.30
N PHE A 25 2.33 11.42 12.96
CA PHE A 25 2.90 10.11 12.64
C PHE A 25 1.89 8.98 12.84
N GLN A 26 1.17 8.97 13.97
CA GLN A 26 0.14 7.96 14.24
C GLN A 26 -0.98 7.99 13.19
N GLU A 27 -1.47 9.19 12.84
CA GLU A 27 -2.47 9.33 11.79
C GLU A 27 -1.92 8.92 10.41
N GLY A 28 -0.67 9.25 10.10
CA GLY A 28 0.02 8.83 8.89
C GLY A 28 0.11 7.30 8.77
N MET A 29 0.49 6.63 9.86
CA MET A 29 0.54 5.16 9.94
C MET A 29 -0.83 4.54 9.68
N ARG A 30 -1.89 5.06 10.31
CA ARG A 30 -3.26 4.57 10.12
C ARG A 30 -3.73 4.73 8.68
N LEU A 31 -3.43 5.88 8.06
CA LEU A 31 -3.76 6.13 6.65
C LEU A 31 -2.97 5.24 5.70
N SER A 32 -1.69 4.98 6.00
CA SER A 32 -0.84 4.07 5.22
C SER A 32 -1.41 2.64 5.23
N GLN A 33 -1.73 2.11 6.42
CA GLN A 33 -2.37 0.80 6.57
C GLN A 33 -3.70 0.71 5.81
N LEU A 34 -4.52 1.76 5.88
CA LEU A 34 -5.77 1.81 5.13
C LEU A 34 -5.55 1.75 3.62
N CYS A 35 -4.52 2.43 3.11
CA CYS A 35 -4.19 2.39 1.68
C CYS A 35 -3.68 1.00 1.27
N GLY A 36 -2.79 0.40 2.07
CA GLY A 36 -2.30 -0.96 1.85
C GLY A 36 -3.43 -1.98 1.80
N GLY A 37 -4.33 -1.98 2.79
CA GLY A 37 -5.47 -2.90 2.80
C GLY A 37 -6.45 -2.71 1.64
N LYS A 38 -6.56 -1.49 1.09
CA LYS A 38 -7.34 -1.27 -0.14
C LYS A 38 -6.66 -1.87 -1.37
N LEU A 39 -5.34 -1.80 -1.46
CA LEU A 39 -4.58 -2.42 -2.54
C LEU A 39 -4.72 -3.95 -2.47
N GLU A 40 -4.52 -4.56 -1.30
CA GLU A 40 -4.71 -6.01 -1.10
C GLU A 40 -6.11 -6.50 -1.51
N GLN A 41 -7.15 -5.72 -1.17
CA GLN A 41 -8.53 -6.03 -1.58
C GLN A 41 -8.76 -5.95 -3.09
N ILE A 42 -8.01 -5.10 -3.79
CA ILE A 42 -8.09 -4.98 -5.24
C ILE A 42 -7.28 -6.10 -5.88
N GLU A 43 -6.06 -6.34 -5.41
CA GLU A 43 -5.16 -7.39 -5.90
C GLU A 43 -5.81 -8.77 -5.83
N SER A 44 -6.47 -9.10 -4.71
CA SER A 44 -7.23 -10.36 -4.58
C SER A 44 -8.39 -10.54 -5.56
N LYS A 45 -8.88 -9.45 -6.17
CA LYS A 45 -9.96 -9.47 -7.17
C LYS A 45 -9.46 -9.44 -8.60
N ILE A 46 -8.16 -9.20 -8.81
CA ILE A 46 -7.57 -9.17 -10.14
C ILE A 46 -7.24 -10.61 -10.54
N GLU A 47 -7.77 -11.04 -11.69
CA GLU A 47 -7.39 -12.28 -12.35
C GLU A 47 -6.49 -11.93 -13.55
N LEU A 48 -5.31 -12.55 -13.65
CA LEU A 48 -4.52 -12.54 -14.88
C LEU A 48 -5.03 -13.62 -15.83
N LEU A 49 -5.15 -13.27 -17.11
CA LEU A 49 -5.23 -14.24 -18.19
C LEU A 49 -3.82 -14.65 -18.59
N VAL A 50 -3.50 -15.93 -18.41
CA VAL A 50 -2.22 -16.54 -18.75
C VAL A 50 -2.43 -17.48 -19.94
N GLU A 51 -1.68 -17.26 -21.00
CA GLU A 51 -1.65 -18.19 -22.14
C GLU A 51 -0.88 -19.46 -21.78
N THR A 52 -1.48 -20.61 -22.03
CA THR A 52 -0.89 -21.94 -21.83
C THR A 52 -1.02 -22.76 -23.12
N GLU A 53 -0.35 -23.91 -23.20
CA GLU A 53 -0.50 -24.84 -24.34
C GLU A 53 -1.96 -25.30 -24.56
N GLN A 54 -2.83 -25.14 -23.56
CA GLN A 54 -4.26 -25.48 -23.58
C GLN A 54 -5.16 -24.26 -23.85
N GLY A 55 -4.58 -23.10 -24.17
CA GLY A 55 -5.29 -21.82 -24.32
C GLY A 55 -5.14 -20.90 -23.10
N PHE A 56 -5.99 -19.88 -23.00
CA PHE A 56 -5.93 -18.91 -21.89
C PHE A 56 -6.57 -19.46 -20.60
N GLN A 57 -5.84 -19.37 -19.49
CA GLN A 57 -6.30 -19.72 -18.16
C GLN A 57 -6.25 -18.52 -17.21
N LYS A 58 -7.17 -18.45 -16.27
CA LYS A 58 -7.21 -17.40 -15.24
C LYS A 58 -6.35 -17.80 -14.05
N LYS A 59 -5.50 -16.88 -13.58
CA LYS A 59 -4.76 -17.01 -12.31
C LYS A 59 -5.00 -15.79 -11.44
N THR A 60 -5.02 -15.97 -10.12
CA THR A 60 -5.09 -14.85 -9.17
C THR A 60 -3.81 -14.01 -9.28
N PHE A 61 -3.97 -12.68 -9.28
CA PHE A 61 -2.85 -11.75 -9.21
C PHE A 61 -2.26 -11.75 -7.80
N VAL A 62 -0.96 -12.01 -7.71
CA VAL A 62 -0.18 -11.90 -6.49
C VAL A 62 0.89 -10.84 -6.73
N ALA A 63 0.81 -9.72 -6.00
CA ALA A 63 1.82 -8.67 -6.08
C ALA A 63 3.14 -9.19 -5.50
N ALA A 64 4.26 -8.82 -6.13
CA ALA A 64 5.62 -9.36 -5.91
C ALA A 64 6.27 -9.00 -4.55
N ASN A 65 5.60 -9.30 -3.44
CA ASN A 65 6.17 -9.23 -2.09
C ASN A 65 6.41 -10.62 -1.46
N GLU A 66 6.18 -11.72 -2.19
CA GLU A 66 6.43 -13.10 -1.74
C GLU A 66 7.75 -13.71 -2.27
N ASP A 67 8.64 -12.94 -2.91
CA ASP A 67 9.99 -13.39 -3.32
C ASP A 67 11.07 -12.90 -2.33
N LYS A 68 10.84 -13.13 -1.04
CA LYS A 68 11.86 -13.04 0.01
C LYS A 68 11.68 -14.19 0.99
N GLY A 69 12.36 -15.30 0.70
CA GLY A 69 12.72 -16.29 1.72
C GLY A 69 12.56 -17.74 1.29
N GLU A 70 13.48 -18.22 0.45
CA GLU A 70 14.19 -19.47 0.75
C GLU A 70 15.65 -19.15 1.00
#